data_AF-A0A3M1MYM9-F1
#
_entry.id   AF-A0A3M1MYM9-F1
#
_cell.length_a   1.000
_cell.length_b   1.000
_cell.length_c   1.000
_cell.angle_alpha   90.00
_cell.angle_beta   90.00
_cell.angle_gamma   90.00
#
_symmetry.space_group_name_H-M   'P 1'
#
loop_
_entity.id
_entity.type
_entity.pdbx_description
1 polymer ?
#
loop_
_entity_poly.entity_id
_entity_poly.type
_entity_poly.pdbx_seq_one_letter_code
_entity_poly.pdbx_strand_id
1 'polypeptide(L)'
;LYVLKGDLIAWIDTDIKNIHPRFVYGILGPLLQNPDIQYVKGFYRRPLKQGNKMIAGGGGRVTELTARPLINLFYPELSGVIQPLSGEYAGRRSALERLPFFTGYGVESGLLIDMLDNYGLNAIAQVDLLQRVHHNQPLPSLSKMSFTIIQVFMQRLSKRHGITLLQEANTTMNMPRYTQTRFYLASEELRERERPPMVSIPEYREKFGLQETQQLQTI
;
A
#
# COMPACT_ATOMS: atom_id res chain seq x y z
N LEU A 1 -6.63 -8.77 -10.29
CA LEU A 1 -8.11 -8.90 -10.23
C LEU A 1 -8.69 -9.78 -11.34
N TYR A 2 -8.22 -9.67 -12.60
CA TYR A 2 -8.78 -10.39 -13.75
C TYR A 2 -8.98 -11.91 -13.57
N VAL A 3 -8.04 -12.61 -12.94
CA VAL A 3 -8.10 -14.08 -12.75
C VAL A 3 -8.92 -14.52 -11.55
N LEU A 4 -9.21 -13.61 -10.61
CA LEU A 4 -9.95 -13.91 -9.39
C LEU A 4 -11.44 -13.87 -9.70
N LYS A 5 -12.25 -14.70 -9.04
CA LYS A 5 -13.72 -14.72 -9.19
C LYS A 5 -14.50 -14.26 -7.95
N GLY A 6 -13.86 -14.20 -6.77
CA GLY A 6 -14.55 -13.83 -5.53
C GLY A 6 -14.93 -12.35 -5.47
N ASP A 7 -15.99 -12.04 -4.72
CA ASP A 7 -16.46 -10.68 -4.44
C ASP A 7 -15.63 -9.96 -3.37
N LEU A 8 -14.97 -10.73 -2.49
CA LEU A 8 -13.99 -10.25 -1.54
C LEU A 8 -12.62 -10.77 -1.95
N ILE A 9 -11.64 -9.86 -2.01
CA ILE A 9 -10.26 -10.18 -2.39
C ILE A 9 -9.37 -9.95 -1.19
N ALA A 10 -8.59 -10.95 -0.80
CA ALA A 10 -7.61 -10.87 0.26
C ALA A 10 -6.19 -11.05 -0.32
N TRP A 11 -5.27 -10.20 0.11
CA TRP A 11 -3.84 -10.31 -0.11
C TRP A 11 -3.16 -10.72 1.19
N ILE A 12 -2.25 -11.69 1.09
CA ILE A 12 -1.47 -12.24 2.19
C ILE A 12 -0.04 -12.39 1.70
N ASP A 13 0.92 -11.82 2.43
CA ASP A 13 2.34 -12.01 2.11
C ASP A 13 2.72 -13.49 2.23
N THR A 14 3.47 -13.98 1.25
CA THR A 14 3.92 -15.38 1.20
C THR A 14 5.19 -15.62 2.02
N ASP A 15 5.78 -14.58 2.61
CA ASP A 15 7.02 -14.63 3.38
C ASP A 15 6.81 -14.74 4.90
N ILE A 16 5.55 -14.88 5.35
CA ILE A 16 5.18 -14.99 6.76
C ILE A 16 5.57 -16.37 7.30
N LYS A 17 6.47 -16.39 8.30
CA LYS A 17 6.98 -17.65 8.88
C LYS A 17 6.00 -18.31 9.84
N ASN A 18 5.20 -17.51 10.54
CA ASN A 18 4.23 -17.96 11.54
C ASN A 18 2.79 -17.81 11.04
N ILE A 19 2.53 -18.23 9.80
CA ILE A 19 1.21 -18.10 9.19
C ILE A 19 0.14 -18.78 10.04
N HIS A 20 -0.99 -18.10 10.21
CA HIS A 20 -2.12 -18.59 10.98
C HIS A 20 -3.41 -18.28 10.19
N PRO A 21 -4.46 -19.13 10.21
CA PRO A 21 -5.69 -18.89 9.44
C PRO A 21 -6.34 -17.51 9.66
N ARG A 22 -6.13 -16.92 10.84
CA ARG A 22 -6.55 -15.55 11.21
C ARG A 22 -6.09 -14.48 10.24
N PHE A 23 -4.94 -14.66 9.59
CA PHE A 23 -4.44 -13.71 8.59
C PHE A 23 -5.43 -13.58 7.42
N VAL A 24 -6.21 -14.62 7.13
CA VAL A 24 -7.25 -14.61 6.10
C VAL A 24 -8.61 -14.26 6.70
N TYR A 25 -9.13 -15.06 7.65
CA TYR A 25 -10.49 -14.82 8.15
C TYR A 25 -10.61 -13.50 8.93
N GLY A 26 -9.52 -13.02 9.54
CA GLY A 26 -9.51 -11.79 10.33
C GLY A 26 -9.81 -10.57 9.48
N ILE A 27 -9.08 -10.39 8.37
CA ILE A 27 -9.29 -9.27 7.45
C ILE A 27 -10.60 -9.38 6.65
N LEU A 28 -11.13 -10.60 6.47
CA LEU A 28 -12.45 -10.80 5.86
C LEU A 28 -13.61 -10.54 6.83
N GLY A 29 -13.38 -10.68 8.14
CA GLY A 29 -14.40 -10.51 9.18
C GLY A 29 -15.22 -9.22 9.04
N PRO A 30 -14.59 -8.03 9.05
CA PRO A 30 -15.33 -6.76 8.91
C PRO A 30 -16.08 -6.64 7.58
N LEU A 31 -15.54 -7.18 6.47
CA LEU A 31 -16.19 -7.17 5.16
C LEU A 31 -17.43 -8.08 5.12
N LEU A 32 -17.46 -9.15 5.92
CA LEU A 32 -18.61 -10.04 6.01
C LEU A 32 -19.70 -9.48 6.93
N GLN A 33 -19.32 -8.70 7.95
CA GLN A 33 -20.23 -8.21 8.98
C GLN A 33 -20.80 -6.82 8.69
N ASN A 34 -20.08 -5.99 7.93
CA ASN A 34 -20.49 -4.61 7.66
C ASN A 34 -20.45 -4.31 6.14
N PRO A 35 -21.60 -4.02 5.51
CA PRO A 35 -21.67 -3.68 4.09
C PRO A 35 -20.96 -2.35 3.73
N ASP A 36 -20.87 -1.42 4.68
CA ASP A 36 -20.28 -0.09 4.47
C ASP A 36 -18.74 -0.17 4.39
N ILE A 37 -18.13 -1.19 5.00
CA ILE A 37 -16.69 -1.43 4.90
C ILE A 37 -16.34 -1.92 3.49
N GLN A 38 -15.43 -1.19 2.85
CA GLN A 38 -14.89 -1.53 1.53
C GLN A 38 -13.49 -2.13 1.61
N TYR A 39 -12.74 -1.81 2.67
CA TYR A 39 -11.32 -2.14 2.81
C TYR A 39 -10.94 -2.45 4.26
N VAL A 40 -10.08 -3.44 4.45
CA VAL A 40 -9.60 -3.87 5.77
C VAL A 40 -8.09 -4.03 5.75
N LYS A 41 -7.41 -3.35 6.68
CA LYS A 41 -5.97 -3.50 6.92
C LYS A 41 -5.70 -4.37 8.14
N GLY A 42 -4.91 -5.42 7.96
CA GLY A 42 -4.33 -6.16 9.08
C GLY A 42 -3.23 -5.35 9.77
N PHE A 43 -3.19 -5.39 11.10
CA PHE A 43 -2.06 -4.91 11.88
C PHE A 43 -1.60 -5.97 12.86
N TYR A 44 -0.37 -5.85 13.35
CA TYR A 44 0.24 -6.85 14.21
C TYR A 44 1.42 -6.26 14.97
N ARG A 45 1.76 -6.94 16.05
CA ARG A 45 3.00 -6.73 16.79
C ARG A 45 4.15 -7.42 16.06
N ARG A 46 5.26 -6.71 15.96
CA ARG A 46 6.52 -7.25 15.43
C ARG A 46 7.46 -7.50 16.61
N PRO A 47 7.70 -8.76 17.00
CA PRO A 47 8.66 -9.04 18.06
C PRO A 47 10.07 -8.75 17.52
N LEU A 48 10.63 -7.61 17.92
CA LEU A 48 12.03 -7.29 17.63
C LEU A 48 12.90 -7.93 18.71
N LYS A 49 13.75 -8.88 18.31
CA LYS A 49 14.89 -9.31 19.15
C LYS A 49 16.00 -8.29 19.00
N GLN A 50 16.19 -7.43 20.00
CA GLN A 50 17.41 -6.60 20.13
C GLN A 50 18.20 -7.11 21.34
N GLY A 51 19.25 -7.89 21.09
CA GLY A 51 19.96 -8.61 22.15
C GLY A 51 19.05 -9.61 22.88
N ASN A 52 19.07 -9.60 24.23
CA ASN A 52 18.21 -10.43 25.08
C ASN A 52 16.86 -9.79 25.45
N LYS A 53 16.52 -8.60 24.91
CA LYS A 53 15.25 -7.92 25.22
C LYS A 53 14.30 -7.97 24.03
N MET A 54 13.06 -8.38 24.30
CA MET A 54 11.94 -8.14 23.40
C MET A 54 11.51 -6.68 23.58
N ILE A 55 11.73 -5.87 22.56
CA ILE A 55 11.21 -4.50 22.55
C ILE A 55 9.82 -4.53 21.93
N ALA A 56 8.83 -4.04 22.68
CA ALA A 56 7.49 -3.87 22.19
C ALA A 56 7.43 -2.65 21.25
N GLY A 57 6.77 -2.82 20.10
CA GLY A 57 6.00 -1.75 19.46
C GLY A 57 6.79 -0.75 18.64
N GLY A 58 7.07 -1.11 17.39
CA GLY A 58 7.28 -0.17 16.29
C GLY A 58 6.85 -0.83 15.00
N GLY A 59 6.22 -0.08 14.10
CA GLY A 59 6.01 -0.49 12.71
C GLY A 59 7.32 -0.76 11.99
N GLY A 60 7.25 -1.14 10.71
CA GLY A 60 8.46 -1.23 9.91
C GLY A 60 9.21 0.10 9.86
N ARG A 61 10.54 0.07 9.73
CA ARG A 61 11.37 1.29 9.60
C ARG A 61 10.80 2.29 8.58
N VAL A 62 10.37 1.80 7.42
CA VAL A 62 9.73 2.64 6.37
C VAL A 62 8.33 3.10 6.76
N THR A 63 7.58 2.28 7.50
CA THR A 63 6.30 2.69 8.07
C THR A 63 6.50 3.88 9.01
N GLU A 64 7.44 3.79 9.95
CA GLU A 64 7.68 4.79 10.99
C GLU A 64 8.37 6.06 10.47
N LEU A 65 9.34 5.91 9.56
CA LEU A 65 10.20 7.02 9.13
C LEU A 65 9.76 7.66 7.81
N THR A 66 8.85 7.03 7.07
CA THR A 66 8.40 7.53 5.75
C THR A 66 6.89 7.65 5.68
N ALA A 67 6.16 6.54 5.74
CA ALA A 67 4.72 6.57 5.50
C ALA A 67 3.97 7.35 6.60
N ARG A 68 4.27 7.09 7.88
CA ARG A 68 3.57 7.74 9.00
C ARG A 68 3.80 9.26 9.04
N PRO A 69 5.03 9.79 8.86
CA PRO A 69 5.23 11.23 8.72
C PRO A 69 4.45 11.84 7.55
N LEU A 70 4.51 11.23 6.37
CA LEU A 70 3.78 11.72 5.18
C LEU A 70 2.26 11.70 5.38
N ILE A 71 1.73 10.63 5.98
CA ILE A 71 0.31 10.53 6.34
C ILE A 71 -0.07 11.65 7.29
N ASN A 72 0.69 11.88 8.37
CA ASN A 72 0.34 12.92 9.34
C ASN A 72 0.38 14.34 8.73
N LEU A 73 1.31 14.59 7.80
CA LEU A 73 1.42 15.90 7.14
C LEU A 73 0.32 16.14 6.11
N PHE A 74 -0.05 15.12 5.34
CA PHE A 74 -0.80 15.31 4.09
C PHE A 74 -2.15 14.58 4.03
N TYR A 75 -2.35 13.57 4.88
CA TYR A 75 -3.56 12.76 4.97
C TYR A 75 -3.89 12.45 6.44
N PRO A 76 -4.05 13.48 7.30
CA PRO A 76 -4.22 13.30 8.74
C PRO A 76 -5.43 12.43 9.12
N GLU A 77 -6.43 12.30 8.24
CA GLU A 77 -7.56 11.38 8.37
C GLU A 77 -7.11 9.91 8.52
N LEU A 78 -5.97 9.55 7.94
CA LEU A 78 -5.37 8.21 8.01
C LEU A 78 -4.34 8.06 9.15
N SER A 79 -4.13 9.08 9.98
CA SER A 79 -3.13 9.05 11.07
C SER A 79 -3.36 7.93 12.08
N GLY A 80 -4.61 7.46 12.24
CA GLY A 80 -4.99 6.34 13.08
C GLY A 80 -4.71 4.95 12.48
N VAL A 81 -4.20 4.86 11.24
CA VAL A 81 -3.84 3.58 10.63
C VAL A 81 -2.53 3.05 11.20
N ILE A 82 -2.60 1.90 11.89
CA ILE A 82 -1.51 1.34 12.70
C ILE A 82 -0.36 0.85 11.79
N GLN A 83 -0.71 0.06 10.75
CA GLN A 83 0.23 -0.47 9.76
C GLN A 83 -0.22 -0.12 8.33
N PRO A 84 -0.01 1.13 7.86
CA PRO A 84 -0.45 1.54 6.53
C PRO A 84 0.19 0.73 5.39
N LEU A 85 1.38 0.18 5.64
CA LEU A 85 2.16 -0.61 4.68
C LEU A 85 2.05 -2.13 4.90
N SER A 86 1.08 -2.63 5.67
CA SER A 86 0.91 -4.08 5.79
C SER A 86 0.44 -4.69 4.47
N GLY A 87 1.03 -5.83 4.10
CA GLY A 87 0.68 -6.63 2.93
C GLY A 87 -0.55 -7.52 3.16
N GLU A 88 -1.03 -7.60 4.40
CA GLU A 88 -2.20 -8.38 4.79
C GLU A 88 -3.44 -7.50 4.85
N TYR A 89 -4.21 -7.51 3.77
CA TYR A 89 -5.38 -6.66 3.60
C TYR A 89 -6.42 -7.30 2.69
N ALA A 90 -7.67 -6.87 2.85
CA ALA A 90 -8.77 -7.33 2.00
C ALA A 90 -9.65 -6.16 1.57
N GLY A 91 -10.37 -6.34 0.47
CA GLY A 91 -11.37 -5.37 0.05
C GLY A 91 -12.45 -5.99 -0.83
N ARG A 92 -13.54 -5.24 -1.01
CA ARG A 92 -14.59 -5.61 -1.95
C ARG A 92 -14.10 -5.42 -3.37
N ARG A 93 -14.33 -6.42 -4.23
CA ARG A 93 -14.02 -6.35 -5.66
C ARG A 93 -14.57 -5.07 -6.26
N SER A 94 -15.84 -4.76 -5.98
CA SER A 94 -16.53 -3.56 -6.46
C SER A 94 -15.74 -2.28 -6.16
N ALA A 95 -15.18 -2.14 -4.97
CA ALA A 95 -14.34 -1.00 -4.65
C ALA A 95 -12.98 -1.07 -5.39
N LEU A 96 -12.30 -2.20 -5.27
CA LEU A 96 -10.93 -2.40 -5.75
C LEU A 96 -10.79 -2.26 -7.27
N GLU A 97 -11.78 -2.72 -8.04
CA GLU A 97 -11.72 -2.66 -9.51
C GLU A 97 -11.87 -1.23 -10.08
N ARG A 98 -12.41 -0.30 -9.28
CA ARG A 98 -12.60 1.11 -9.62
C ARG A 98 -11.39 1.97 -9.26
N LEU A 99 -10.44 1.43 -8.49
CA LEU A 99 -9.23 2.14 -8.07
C LEU A 99 -8.03 1.75 -8.94
N PRO A 100 -7.12 2.69 -9.22
CA PRO A 100 -5.84 2.38 -9.84
C PRO A 100 -4.93 1.62 -8.86
N PHE A 101 -3.91 0.95 -9.41
CA PHE A 101 -2.92 0.20 -8.62
C PHE A 101 -1.52 0.61 -9.02
N PHE A 102 -0.71 1.07 -8.06
CA PHE A 102 0.73 1.17 -8.30
C PHE A 102 1.35 -0.22 -8.46
N THR A 103 2.40 -0.29 -9.27
CA THR A 103 3.35 -1.38 -9.21
C THR A 103 4.18 -1.29 -7.93
N GLY A 104 4.96 -2.32 -7.63
CA GLY A 104 6.02 -2.24 -6.61
C GLY A 104 5.53 -1.95 -5.20
N TYR A 105 6.32 -1.17 -4.47
CA TYR A 105 6.11 -0.91 -3.03
C TYR A 105 5.14 0.24 -2.76
N GLY A 106 4.75 0.97 -3.81
CA GLY A 106 3.79 2.06 -3.72
C GLY A 106 2.33 1.59 -3.55
N VAL A 107 2.05 0.32 -3.82
CA VAL A 107 0.68 -0.20 -3.92
C VAL A 107 -0.11 -0.07 -2.64
N GLU A 108 0.45 -0.38 -1.47
CA GLU A 108 -0.27 -0.26 -0.19
C GLU A 108 -0.62 1.19 0.16
N SER A 109 0.31 2.12 -0.07
CA SER A 109 0.10 3.54 0.24
C SER A 109 -0.90 4.17 -0.72
N GLY A 110 -0.74 3.92 -2.02
CA GLY A 110 -1.63 4.45 -3.04
C GLY A 110 -3.05 3.93 -2.85
N LEU A 111 -3.22 2.62 -2.64
CA LEU A 111 -4.54 2.03 -2.42
C LEU A 111 -5.22 2.57 -1.16
N LEU A 112 -4.47 2.77 -0.07
CA LEU A 112 -5.03 3.34 1.17
C LEU A 112 -5.51 4.78 0.97
N ILE A 113 -4.73 5.61 0.28
CA ILE A 113 -5.09 7.00 -0.07
C ILE A 113 -6.31 7.01 -1.00
N ASP A 114 -6.29 6.20 -2.06
CA ASP A 114 -7.39 6.14 -3.02
C ASP A 114 -8.68 5.65 -2.38
N MET A 115 -8.60 4.72 -1.42
CA MET A 115 -9.76 4.26 -0.66
C MET A 115 -10.34 5.39 0.21
N LEU A 116 -9.49 6.17 0.87
CA LEU A 116 -9.92 7.36 1.62
C LEU A 116 -10.62 8.35 0.68
N ASP A 117 -9.97 8.72 -0.43
CA ASP A 117 -10.45 9.76 -1.33
C ASP A 117 -11.78 9.39 -2.01
N ASN A 118 -12.03 8.10 -2.28
CA ASN A 118 -13.23 7.63 -2.99
C ASN A 118 -14.36 7.13 -2.09
N TYR A 119 -14.05 6.57 -0.91
CA TYR A 119 -15.04 5.92 -0.04
C TYR A 119 -15.06 6.48 1.39
N GLY A 120 -14.12 7.36 1.74
CA GLY A 120 -14.02 7.98 3.06
C GLY A 120 -13.43 7.06 4.14
N LEU A 121 -13.07 7.65 5.28
CA LEU A 121 -12.44 6.93 6.39
C LEU A 121 -13.33 5.81 6.96
N ASN A 122 -14.65 6.03 7.00
CA ASN A 122 -15.61 5.06 7.53
C ASN A 122 -15.68 3.76 6.72
N ALA A 123 -15.19 3.75 5.48
CA ALA A 123 -15.12 2.55 4.64
C ALA A 123 -13.88 1.67 4.94
N ILE A 124 -12.96 2.14 5.80
CA ILE A 124 -11.69 1.48 6.11
C ILE A 124 -11.72 0.95 7.55
N ALA A 125 -11.55 -0.36 7.69
CA ALA A 125 -11.40 -1.01 9.00
C ALA A 125 -9.98 -1.55 9.22
N GLN A 126 -9.66 -1.84 10.48
CA GLN A 126 -8.38 -2.42 10.88
C GLN A 126 -8.61 -3.63 11.79
N VAL A 127 -7.78 -4.67 11.65
CA VAL A 127 -7.91 -5.92 12.43
C VAL A 127 -6.56 -6.33 13.02
N ASP A 128 -6.55 -6.66 14.32
CA ASP A 128 -5.37 -7.21 15.00
C ASP A 128 -5.15 -8.67 14.60
N LEU A 129 -4.05 -8.93 13.89
CA LEU A 129 -3.58 -10.25 13.49
C LEU A 129 -2.57 -10.82 14.50
N LEU A 130 -2.43 -10.18 15.67
CA LEU A 130 -1.56 -10.49 16.78
C LEU A 130 -0.08 -10.33 16.45
N GLN A 131 0.53 -11.33 15.84
CA GLN A 131 1.97 -11.41 15.67
C GLN A 131 2.34 -11.84 14.26
N ARG A 132 3.24 -11.08 13.63
CA ARG A 132 3.84 -11.44 12.34
C ARG A 132 5.35 -11.54 12.47
N VAL A 133 5.91 -12.65 11.99
CA VAL A 133 7.33 -12.93 11.90
C VAL A 133 7.70 -13.11 10.43
N HIS A 134 8.57 -12.24 9.93
CA HIS A 134 9.06 -12.27 8.56
C HIS A 134 10.54 -11.83 8.51
N HIS A 135 11.18 -11.92 7.36
CA HIS A 135 12.59 -11.54 7.22
C HIS A 135 12.76 -10.01 7.22
N ASN A 136 13.81 -9.51 7.88
CA ASN A 136 14.14 -8.09 7.90
C ASN A 136 14.94 -7.72 6.65
N GLN A 137 14.40 -6.81 5.84
CA GLN A 137 15.12 -6.27 4.68
C GLN A 137 16.35 -5.44 5.10
N PRO A 138 17.45 -5.47 4.33
CA PRO A 138 18.61 -4.64 4.60
C PRO A 138 18.29 -3.15 4.33
N LEU A 139 19.02 -2.24 4.98
CA LEU A 139 18.75 -0.79 4.91
C LEU A 139 18.74 -0.23 3.47
N PRO A 140 19.63 -0.63 2.54
CA PRO A 140 19.55 -0.18 1.16
C PRO A 140 18.21 -0.48 0.49
N SER A 141 17.64 -1.68 0.69
CA SER A 141 16.33 -2.05 0.12
C SER A 141 15.21 -1.19 0.70
N LEU A 142 15.28 -0.87 1.99
CA LEU A 142 14.32 0.02 2.64
C LEU A 142 14.42 1.46 2.14
N SER A 143 15.62 1.93 1.80
CA SER A 143 15.81 3.27 1.24
C SER A 143 15.13 3.39 -0.12
N LYS A 144 15.23 2.36 -0.97
CA LYS A 144 14.54 2.30 -2.26
C LYS A 144 13.02 2.27 -2.10
N MET A 145 12.52 1.45 -1.17
CA MET A 145 11.10 1.38 -0.82
C MET A 145 10.57 2.72 -0.32
N SER A 146 11.33 3.41 0.54
CA SER A 146 10.98 4.76 1.00
C SER A 146 10.89 5.74 -0.18
N PHE A 147 11.86 5.71 -1.09
CA PHE A 147 11.90 6.57 -2.27
C PHE A 147 10.68 6.37 -3.18
N THR A 148 10.25 5.12 -3.42
CA THR A 148 9.06 4.85 -4.24
C THR A 148 7.76 5.22 -3.55
N ILE A 149 7.66 5.02 -2.24
CA ILE A 149 6.49 5.46 -1.45
C ILE A 149 6.38 6.99 -1.48
N ILE A 150 7.47 7.73 -1.32
CA ILE A 150 7.47 9.20 -1.42
C ILE A 150 6.95 9.64 -2.79
N GLN A 151 7.40 9.01 -3.87
CA GLN A 151 6.87 9.32 -5.21
C GLN A 151 5.35 9.13 -5.29
N VAL A 152 4.80 8.04 -4.73
CA VAL A 152 3.34 7.81 -4.70
C VAL A 152 2.61 8.91 -3.94
N PHE A 153 3.09 9.30 -2.75
CA PHE A 153 2.50 10.41 -1.99
C PHE A 153 2.52 11.71 -2.80
N MET A 154 3.65 12.03 -3.44
CA MET A 154 3.76 13.25 -4.25
C MET A 154 2.84 13.22 -5.49
N GLN A 155 2.65 12.06 -6.13
CA GLN A 155 1.69 11.89 -7.22
C GLN A 155 0.24 12.09 -6.74
N ARG A 156 -0.13 11.53 -5.59
CA ARG A 156 -1.47 11.71 -5.03
C ARG A 156 -1.73 13.13 -4.55
N LEU A 157 -0.74 13.78 -3.94
CA LEU A 157 -0.82 15.20 -3.57
C LEU A 157 -0.98 16.10 -4.79
N SER A 158 -0.20 15.85 -5.84
CA SER A 158 -0.32 16.54 -7.13
C SER A 158 -1.76 16.46 -7.66
N LYS A 159 -2.32 15.24 -7.69
CA LYS A 159 -3.70 14.99 -8.12
C LYS A 159 -4.72 15.69 -7.22
N ARG A 160 -4.58 15.60 -5.89
CA ARG A 160 -5.52 16.17 -4.90
C ARG A 160 -5.60 17.70 -4.98
N HIS A 161 -4.49 18.36 -5.30
CA HIS A 161 -4.42 19.82 -5.36
C HIS A 161 -4.42 20.40 -6.78
N GLY A 162 -4.47 19.56 -7.82
CA GLY A 162 -4.43 20.01 -9.22
C GLY A 162 -3.11 20.70 -9.60
N ILE A 163 -2.02 20.37 -8.92
CA ILE A 163 -0.68 20.93 -9.16
C ILE A 163 0.27 19.85 -9.68
N THR A 164 1.32 20.24 -10.40
CA THR A 164 2.32 19.29 -10.89
C THR A 164 3.59 19.35 -10.04
N LEU A 165 3.67 18.58 -8.95
CA LEU A 165 4.85 18.57 -8.08
C LEU A 165 6.05 17.81 -8.67
N LEU A 166 5.79 16.81 -9.52
CA LEU A 166 6.80 15.85 -9.97
C LEU A 166 7.27 16.02 -11.41
N GLN A 167 6.84 17.07 -12.14
CA GLN A 167 7.22 17.23 -13.55
C GLN A 167 8.75 17.30 -13.76
N GLU A 168 9.47 17.83 -12.77
CA GLU A 168 10.94 17.94 -12.77
C GLU A 168 11.61 17.00 -11.75
N ALA A 169 10.86 16.10 -11.11
CA ALA A 169 11.40 15.26 -10.06
C ALA A 169 12.25 14.11 -10.65
N ASN A 170 13.41 13.88 -10.03
CA ASN A 170 14.28 12.77 -10.42
C ASN A 170 13.63 11.43 -10.04
N THR A 171 13.58 10.50 -11.00
CA THR A 171 13.10 9.12 -10.80
C THR A 171 14.25 8.13 -10.58
N THR A 172 15.50 8.59 -10.69
CA THR A 172 16.70 7.82 -10.41
C THR A 172 17.18 8.10 -9.00
N MET A 173 17.34 7.03 -8.22
CA MET A 173 17.95 7.11 -6.90
C MET A 173 19.46 6.87 -7.02
N ASN A 174 20.23 7.89 -6.66
CA ASN A 174 21.68 7.83 -6.60
C ASN A 174 22.13 7.47 -5.18
N MET A 175 22.82 6.34 -5.04
CA MET A 175 23.29 5.84 -3.75
C MET A 175 24.81 5.83 -3.71
N PRO A 176 25.45 6.67 -2.88
CA PRO A 176 26.87 6.58 -2.65
C PRO A 176 27.24 5.21 -2.08
N ARG A 177 28.28 4.60 -2.65
CA ARG A 177 28.86 3.33 -2.23
C ARG A 177 30.36 3.46 -2.14
N TYR A 178 30.97 2.57 -1.36
CA TYR A 178 32.41 2.53 -1.20
C TYR A 178 32.91 1.10 -1.21
N THR A 179 34.10 0.94 -1.77
CA THR A 179 34.96 -0.23 -1.52
C THR A 179 36.07 0.20 -0.56
N GLN A 180 37.02 -0.69 -0.25
CA GLN A 180 38.19 -0.33 0.55
C GLN A 180 39.04 0.79 -0.08
N THR A 181 38.94 1.01 -1.39
CA THR A 181 39.88 1.87 -2.15
C THR A 181 39.23 3.00 -2.93
N ARG A 182 37.90 3.03 -3.07
CA ARG A 182 37.20 4.10 -3.81
C ARG A 182 35.76 4.31 -3.39
N PHE A 183 35.27 5.52 -3.64
CA PHE A 183 33.85 5.85 -3.64
C PHE A 183 33.29 5.79 -5.06
N TYR A 184 32.04 5.36 -5.22
CA TYR A 184 31.33 5.36 -6.49
C TYR A 184 29.83 5.57 -6.29
N LEU A 185 29.15 6.01 -7.33
CA LEU A 185 27.70 6.20 -7.32
C LEU A 185 27.02 4.98 -7.93
N ALA A 186 26.13 4.34 -7.17
CA ALA A 186 25.22 3.34 -7.68
C ALA A 186 23.88 4.00 -7.98
N SER A 187 23.56 4.15 -9.26
CA SER A 187 22.31 4.76 -9.75
C SER A 187 21.31 3.68 -10.12
N GLU A 188 20.06 3.85 -9.70
CA GLU A 188 18.97 2.93 -10.03
C GLU A 188 17.70 3.71 -10.35
N GLU A 189 17.12 3.43 -11.51
CA GLU A 189 15.83 4.00 -11.89
C GLU A 189 14.72 3.28 -11.11
N LEU A 190 14.01 4.02 -10.27
CA LEU A 190 12.99 3.51 -9.37
C LEU A 190 11.68 4.25 -9.64
N ARG A 191 11.08 4.00 -10.81
CA ARG A 191 9.81 4.61 -11.19
C ARG A 191 8.66 3.67 -10.90
N GLU A 192 7.75 4.12 -10.03
CA GLU A 192 6.48 3.42 -9.88
C GLU A 192 5.56 3.70 -11.04
N ARG A 193 4.96 2.64 -11.58
CA ARG A 193 3.98 2.71 -12.65
C ARG A 193 2.59 2.53 -12.06
N GLU A 194 1.68 3.39 -12.47
CA GLU A 194 0.27 3.25 -12.11
C GLU A 194 -0.44 2.42 -13.18
N ARG A 195 -1.14 1.37 -12.76
CA ARG A 195 -2.09 0.63 -13.57
C ARG A 195 -3.47 1.27 -13.43
N PRO A 196 -4.21 1.44 -14.54
CA PRO A 196 -5.52 2.06 -14.47
C PRO A 196 -6.50 1.15 -13.71
N PRO A 197 -7.66 1.69 -13.28
CA PRO A 197 -8.74 0.89 -12.73
C PRO A 197 -9.08 -0.31 -13.62
N MET A 198 -9.28 -1.49 -13.04
CA MET A 198 -9.60 -2.69 -13.82
C MET A 198 -10.90 -2.56 -14.60
N VAL A 199 -11.86 -1.77 -14.10
CA VAL A 199 -13.10 -1.46 -14.83
C VAL A 199 -12.89 -0.63 -16.09
N SER A 200 -11.71 -0.05 -16.32
CA SER A 200 -11.39 0.63 -17.57
C SER A 200 -10.74 -0.31 -18.60
N ILE A 201 -10.44 -1.56 -18.25
CA ILE A 201 -9.81 -2.54 -19.14
C ILE A 201 -10.91 -3.29 -19.91
N PRO A 202 -11.00 -3.17 -21.25
CA PRO A 202 -12.08 -3.77 -22.04
C PRO A 202 -12.28 -5.27 -21.79
N GLU A 203 -11.19 -6.04 -21.75
CA GLU A 203 -11.21 -7.49 -21.56
C GLU A 203 -11.73 -7.87 -20.16
N TYR A 204 -11.46 -7.04 -19.15
CA TYR A 204 -12.01 -7.25 -17.81
C TYR A 204 -13.52 -7.01 -17.81
N ARG A 205 -13.97 -5.94 -18.47
CA ARG A 205 -15.39 -5.58 -18.55
C ARG A 205 -16.19 -6.66 -19.28
N GLU A 206 -15.68 -7.15 -20.41
CA GLU A 206 -16.28 -8.25 -21.16
C GLU A 206 -16.43 -9.51 -20.29
N LYS A 207 -15.34 -9.93 -19.64
CA LYS A 207 -15.32 -11.13 -18.80
C LYS A 207 -16.32 -11.08 -17.63
N PHE A 208 -16.49 -9.91 -17.02
CA PHE A 208 -17.35 -9.73 -15.85
C PHE A 208 -18.70 -9.07 -16.17
N GLY A 209 -19.05 -8.91 -17.45
CA GLY A 209 -20.34 -8.39 -17.88
C GLY A 209 -20.63 -6.94 -17.47
N LEU A 210 -19.59 -6.10 -17.36
CA LEU A 210 -19.72 -4.70 -16.93
C LEU A 210 -20.17 -3.82 -18.11
N GLN A 211 -21.41 -3.32 -18.09
CA GLN A 211 -21.97 -2.41 -19.11
C GLN A 211 -21.18 -1.10 -19.20
N GLU A 212 -21.00 -0.58 -20.43
CA GLU A 212 -20.37 0.74 -20.70
C GLU A 212 -20.96 1.81 -19.79
N THR A 213 -20.14 2.29 -18.85
CA THR A 213 -20.53 3.41 -18.01
C THR A 213 -20.44 4.65 -18.90
N GLN A 214 -21.58 5.27 -19.20
CA GLN A 214 -21.64 6.58 -19.85
C GLN A 214 -20.60 7.50 -19.22
N GLN A 215 -19.79 8.13 -20.08
CA GLN A 215 -18.75 9.09 -19.73
C GLN A 215 -19.23 10.00 -18.60
N LEU A 216 -18.52 9.97 -17.46
CA LEU A 216 -18.57 11.06 -16.49
C LEU A 216 -18.11 12.30 -17.24
N GLN A 217 -19.07 13.11 -17.68
CA GLN A 217 -18.83 14.44 -18.21
C GLN A 217 -18.19 15.25 -17.09
N THR A 218 -16.92 15.58 -17.28
CA THR A 218 -16.24 16.65 -16.55
C THR A 218 -17.02 17.94 -16.78
N ILE A 219 -17.54 18.53 -15.71
CA ILE A 219 -17.87 19.96 -15.62
C ILE A 219 -16.71 20.62 -14.88
#